data_AF-A0A8T3MX46-F1
#
_entry.id   AF-A0A8T3MX46-F1
#
_cell.length_a   1.000
_cell.length_b   1.000
_cell.length_c   1.000
_cell.angle_alpha   90.00
_cell.angle_beta   90.00
_cell.angle_gamma   90.00
#
_symmetry.space_group_name_H-M   'P 1'
#
loop_
_entity.id
_entity.type
_entity.pdbx_description
1 polymer ?
#
loop_
_entity_poly.entity_id
_entity_poly.type
_entity_poly.pdbx_seq_one_letter_code
_entity_poly.pdbx_strand_id
1 'polypeptide(L)'
;MKTVIVGCGRVGSVLADAFDRAGHQVIVLDTKTTAFDRLPGAFKGAAVRGDGTDEDTLRRAGADSADLFMAMTEGDNRNVMSAQLATEALGAKQVVAKINDPLRASAYAELGIATLCRTNLMAHAVNDFLSLGLTFGPGLSPATGNHPGGEHHGSTGEPEAVVAVPVGVAPGFGGNPTAEPTSASSPNSPTSPTSGEAATSTSNPAPAAPSSAREG
;
A
#
# COMPACT_ATOMS: atom_id res chain seq x y z
N MET A 1 6.46 -12.71 17.85
CA MET A 1 7.34 -11.58 17.53
C MET A 1 6.80 -10.32 18.19
N LYS A 2 7.68 -9.40 18.58
CA LYS A 2 7.30 -8.07 19.05
C LYS A 2 7.12 -7.11 17.88
N THR A 3 5.85 -6.78 17.70
CA THR A 3 5.17 -5.89 16.76
C THR A 3 5.14 -4.39 17.09
N VAL A 4 5.91 -3.47 16.50
CA VAL A 4 5.66 -2.03 16.69
C VAL A 4 5.17 -1.39 15.40
N ILE A 5 3.99 -0.75 15.45
CA ILE A 5 3.34 -0.12 14.29
C ILE A 5 3.08 1.35 14.60
N VAL A 6 3.71 2.27 13.86
CA VAL A 6 3.44 3.70 13.94
C VAL A 6 2.39 4.09 12.90
N GLY A 7 1.22 4.52 13.38
CA GLY A 7 0.07 4.97 12.60
C GLY A 7 -1.07 3.95 12.61
N CYS A 8 -2.15 4.25 13.33
CA CYS A 8 -3.39 3.48 13.37
C CYS A 8 -4.40 3.96 12.30
N GLY A 9 -3.88 4.16 11.09
CA GLY A 9 -4.68 4.46 9.89
C GLY A 9 -5.25 3.20 9.25
N ARG A 10 -5.74 3.32 8.02
CA ARG A 10 -6.35 2.21 7.25
C ARG A 10 -5.47 0.97 7.16
N VAL A 11 -4.18 1.16 6.84
CA VAL A 11 -3.24 0.04 6.68
C VAL A 11 -2.76 -0.44 8.05
N GLY A 12 -2.36 0.46 8.93
CA GLY A 12 -1.80 0.10 10.23
C GLY A 12 -2.77 -0.62 11.14
N SER A 13 -4.07 -0.26 11.17
CA SER A 13 -5.06 -0.96 11.98
C SER A 13 -5.33 -2.38 11.48
N VAL A 14 -5.36 -2.57 10.15
CA VAL A 14 -5.51 -3.90 9.53
C VAL A 14 -4.32 -4.79 9.83
N LEU A 15 -3.09 -4.25 9.72
CA LEU A 15 -1.88 -4.98 10.09
C LEU A 15 -1.84 -5.30 11.58
N ALA A 16 -2.22 -4.34 12.44
CA ALA A 16 -2.25 -4.54 13.88
C ALA A 16 -3.19 -5.69 14.28
N ASP A 17 -4.42 -5.69 13.79
CA ASP A 17 -5.39 -6.76 14.05
C ASP A 17 -4.91 -8.11 13.49
N ALA A 18 -4.44 -8.14 12.24
CA ALA A 18 -3.98 -9.37 11.62
C ALA A 18 -2.82 -10.00 12.41
N PHE A 19 -1.89 -9.20 12.91
CA PHE A 19 -0.71 -9.68 13.63
C PHE A 19 -1.08 -10.09 15.06
N ASP A 20 -1.98 -9.37 15.72
CA ASP A 20 -2.50 -9.74 17.04
C ASP A 20 -3.25 -11.07 16.99
N ARG A 21 -4.11 -11.26 15.98
CA ARG A 21 -4.82 -12.53 15.74
C ARG A 21 -3.88 -13.69 15.41
N ALA A 22 -2.74 -13.41 14.80
CA ALA A 22 -1.67 -14.39 14.58
C ALA A 22 -0.85 -14.71 15.84
N GLY A 23 -1.18 -14.12 17.00
CA GLY A 23 -0.52 -14.36 18.28
C GLY A 23 0.77 -13.57 18.47
N HIS A 24 0.99 -12.49 17.72
CA HIS A 24 2.12 -11.59 17.92
C HIS A 24 1.83 -10.57 19.02
N GLN A 25 2.88 -10.10 19.70
CA GLN A 25 2.74 -9.00 20.65
C GLN A 25 2.73 -7.70 19.87
N VAL A 26 1.56 -7.08 19.69
CA VAL A 26 1.41 -5.86 18.89
C VAL A 26 1.27 -4.63 19.77
N ILE A 27 2.06 -3.61 19.45
CA ILE A 27 1.96 -2.25 19.97
C ILE A 27 1.71 -1.34 18.77
N VAL A 28 0.58 -0.62 18.78
CA VAL A 28 0.22 0.35 17.75
C VAL A 28 0.22 1.76 18.33
N LEU A 29 0.90 2.68 17.66
CA LEU A 29 1.00 4.08 18.04
C LEU A 29 0.19 4.96 17.10
N ASP A 30 -0.45 6.00 17.63
CA ASP A 30 -0.96 7.10 16.81
C ASP A 30 -1.01 8.41 17.62
N THR A 31 -0.88 9.54 16.94
CA THR A 31 -1.02 10.87 17.55
C THR A 31 -2.47 11.17 17.97
N LYS A 32 -3.45 10.60 17.26
CA LYS A 32 -4.88 10.82 17.46
C LYS A 32 -5.51 9.64 18.17
N THR A 33 -6.12 9.88 19.33
CA THR A 33 -6.85 8.83 20.07
C THR A 33 -7.97 8.20 19.23
N THR A 34 -8.68 9.00 18.43
CA THR A 34 -9.74 8.51 17.53
C THR A 34 -9.25 7.59 16.43
N ALA A 35 -7.94 7.46 16.22
CA ALA A 35 -7.40 6.50 15.27
C ALA A 35 -7.58 5.05 15.77
N PHE A 36 -7.59 4.85 17.09
CA PHE A 36 -7.72 3.54 17.72
C PHE A 36 -9.14 2.97 17.62
N ASP A 37 -10.14 3.79 17.30
CA ASP A 37 -11.52 3.33 17.01
C ASP A 37 -11.59 2.37 15.81
N ARG A 38 -10.52 2.30 15.00
CA ARG A 38 -10.37 1.34 13.89
C ARG A 38 -9.95 -0.05 14.34
N LEU A 39 -9.47 -0.20 15.57
CA LEU A 39 -9.09 -1.50 16.12
C LEU A 39 -10.36 -2.25 16.54
N PRO A 40 -10.47 -3.55 16.23
CA PRO A 40 -11.62 -4.32 16.67
C PRO A 40 -11.60 -4.45 18.19
N GLY A 41 -12.79 -4.57 18.81
CA GLY A 41 -12.90 -4.77 20.26
C GLY A 41 -12.25 -6.07 20.78
N ALA A 42 -11.91 -7.00 19.88
CA ALA A 42 -11.17 -8.22 20.19
C ALA A 42 -9.64 -8.05 20.19
N PHE A 43 -9.12 -6.89 19.78
CA PHE A 43 -7.69 -6.60 19.74
C PHE A 43 -7.10 -6.64 21.16
N LYS A 44 -6.07 -7.48 21.34
CA LYS A 44 -5.41 -7.71 22.64
C LYS A 44 -4.09 -6.97 22.79
N GLY A 45 -3.58 -6.39 21.71
CA GLY A 45 -2.37 -5.58 21.72
C GLY A 45 -2.53 -4.26 22.46
N ALA A 46 -1.44 -3.49 22.52
CA ALA A 46 -1.41 -2.19 23.18
C ALA A 46 -1.62 -1.06 22.17
N ALA A 47 -2.52 -0.12 22.48
CA ALA A 47 -2.66 1.14 21.76
C ALA A 47 -2.04 2.28 22.57
N VAL A 48 -1.08 3.00 21.98
CA VAL A 48 -0.31 4.05 22.65
C VAL A 48 -0.49 5.37 21.91
N ARG A 49 -0.99 6.39 22.60
CA ARG A 49 -1.02 7.75 22.03
C ARG A 49 0.38 8.35 22.08
N GLY A 50 0.91 8.78 20.94
CA GLY A 50 2.23 9.40 20.87
C GLY A 50 2.66 9.79 19.45
N ASP A 51 3.74 10.56 19.36
CA ASP A 51 4.38 10.89 18.08
C ASP A 51 5.44 9.83 17.73
N GLY A 52 5.36 9.29 16.52
CA GLY A 52 6.31 8.29 16.03
C GLY A 52 7.68 8.86 15.64
N THR A 53 7.81 10.19 15.56
CA THR A 53 9.10 10.86 15.33
C THR A 53 9.80 11.27 16.62
N ASP A 54 9.25 10.91 17.78
CA ASP A 54 9.85 11.17 19.10
C ASP A 54 10.47 9.88 19.65
N GLU A 55 11.79 9.88 19.83
CA GLU A 55 12.55 8.74 20.32
C GLU A 55 12.05 8.26 21.69
N ASP A 56 11.77 9.18 22.62
CA ASP A 56 11.30 8.83 23.96
C ASP A 56 9.94 8.13 23.91
N THR A 57 9.07 8.58 23.00
CA THR A 57 7.79 7.92 22.74
C THR A 57 7.99 6.51 22.19
N LEU A 58 8.89 6.33 21.22
CA LEU A 58 9.19 5.01 20.66
C LEU A 58 9.80 4.07 21.70
N ARG A 59 10.70 4.55 22.56
CA ARG A 59 11.27 3.77 23.69
C ARG A 59 10.19 3.33 24.66
N ARG A 60 9.29 4.24 25.07
CA ARG A 60 8.15 3.89 25.95
C ARG A 60 7.20 2.86 25.32
N ALA A 61 7.07 2.87 24.00
CA ALA A 61 6.32 1.86 23.26
C ALA A 61 7.07 0.54 23.06
N GLY A 62 8.33 0.45 23.50
CA GLY A 62 9.16 -0.75 23.44
C GLY A 62 9.72 -1.04 22.05
N ALA A 63 9.96 -0.01 21.23
CA ALA A 63 10.56 -0.15 19.91
C ALA A 63 12.05 -0.58 19.95
N ASP A 64 12.72 -0.37 21.08
CA ASP A 64 14.12 -0.78 21.37
C ASP A 64 14.36 -2.31 21.31
N SER A 65 13.31 -3.09 21.46
CA SER A 65 13.34 -4.55 21.50
C SER A 65 12.36 -5.16 20.48
N ALA A 66 11.93 -4.35 19.50
CA ALA A 66 11.03 -4.79 18.46
C ALA A 66 11.72 -5.73 17.47
N ASP A 67 11.10 -6.88 17.20
CA ASP A 67 11.52 -7.75 16.10
C ASP A 67 11.15 -7.13 14.75
N LEU A 68 10.06 -6.36 14.73
CA LEU A 68 9.56 -5.68 13.55
C LEU A 68 9.00 -4.30 13.93
N PHE A 69 9.43 -3.29 13.21
CA PHE A 69 8.94 -1.92 13.27
C PHE A 69 8.34 -1.51 11.93
N MET A 70 7.15 -0.94 11.95
CA MET A 70 6.40 -0.54 10.75
C MET A 70 5.90 0.89 10.87
N ALA A 71 6.39 1.78 10.01
CA ALA A 71 5.89 3.16 9.93
C ALA A 71 4.83 3.30 8.83
N MET A 72 3.57 3.39 9.22
CA MET A 72 2.38 3.25 8.38
C MET A 72 1.48 4.51 8.36
N THR A 73 1.99 5.66 8.83
CA THR A 73 1.25 6.94 8.80
C THR A 73 1.06 7.45 7.36
N GLU A 74 0.19 8.43 7.13
CA GLU A 74 0.02 9.01 5.78
C GLU A 74 1.15 9.97 5.37
N GLY A 75 2.13 10.27 6.23
CA GLY A 75 3.22 11.20 5.93
C GLY A 75 4.55 10.50 5.65
N ASP A 76 5.03 10.56 4.41
CA ASP A 76 6.31 9.96 3.99
C ASP A 76 7.48 10.43 4.87
N ASN A 77 7.60 11.74 5.11
CA ASN A 77 8.65 12.29 5.98
C ASN A 77 8.61 11.72 7.40
N ARG A 78 7.41 11.57 7.97
CA ARG A 78 7.25 11.01 9.32
C ARG A 78 7.65 9.54 9.33
N ASN A 79 7.26 8.79 8.29
CA ASN A 79 7.54 7.36 8.23
C ASN A 79 9.04 7.08 8.10
N VAL A 80 9.75 7.85 7.27
CA VAL A 80 11.19 7.73 7.11
C VAL A 80 11.90 8.12 8.39
N MET A 81 11.52 9.24 9.02
CA MET A 81 12.18 9.68 10.26
C MET A 81 11.94 8.69 11.40
N SER A 82 10.71 8.15 11.53
CA SER A 82 10.39 7.10 12.51
C SER A 82 11.19 5.82 12.26
N ALA A 83 11.34 5.43 10.99
CA ALA A 83 12.13 4.26 10.59
C ALA A 83 13.62 4.45 10.86
N GLN A 84 14.18 5.64 10.59
CA GLN A 84 15.55 5.98 10.92
C GLN A 84 15.80 5.89 12.42
N LEU A 85 14.93 6.47 13.26
CA LEU A 85 15.03 6.34 14.71
C LEU A 85 14.98 4.87 15.15
N ALA A 86 14.08 4.07 14.57
CA ALA A 86 13.96 2.65 14.87
C ALA A 86 15.23 1.87 14.52
N THR A 87 15.87 2.18 13.40
CA THR A 87 17.12 1.54 12.96
C THR A 87 18.32 2.04 13.76
N GLU A 88 18.53 3.36 13.84
CA GLU A 88 19.75 4.00 14.34
C GLU A 88 19.80 4.09 15.88
N ALA A 89 18.70 4.51 16.49
CA ALA A 89 18.67 4.82 17.93
C ALA A 89 18.15 3.66 18.77
N LEU A 90 17.31 2.79 18.18
CA LEU A 90 16.57 1.76 18.89
C LEU A 90 16.99 0.34 18.52
N GLY A 91 17.69 0.13 17.40
CA GLY A 91 18.20 -1.19 17.00
C GLY A 91 17.12 -2.21 16.67
N ALA A 92 15.98 -1.77 16.15
CA ALA A 92 14.91 -2.67 15.71
C ALA A 92 15.42 -3.61 14.60
N LYS A 93 15.11 -4.91 14.69
CA LYS A 93 15.71 -5.94 13.82
C LYS A 93 15.27 -5.83 12.36
N GLN A 94 14.00 -5.51 12.15
CA GLN A 94 13.42 -5.30 10.83
C GLN A 94 12.58 -4.02 10.86
N VAL A 95 12.79 -3.16 9.86
CA VAL A 95 12.13 -1.85 9.78
C VAL A 95 11.54 -1.68 8.38
N VAL A 96 10.25 -1.35 8.30
CA VAL A 96 9.55 -1.06 7.04
C VAL A 96 8.84 0.29 7.12
N ALA A 97 9.07 1.15 6.14
CA ALA A 97 8.41 2.45 6.01
C ALA A 97 7.46 2.49 4.82
N LYS A 98 6.20 2.89 5.03
CA LYS A 98 5.28 3.19 3.94
C LYS A 98 5.65 4.52 3.29
N ILE A 99 5.87 4.52 1.99
CA ILE A 99 6.15 5.71 1.18
C ILE A 99 5.11 5.78 0.07
N ASN A 100 4.57 6.97 -0.20
CA ASN A 100 3.61 7.15 -1.30
C ASN A 100 4.32 7.50 -2.59
N ASP A 101 5.36 8.33 -2.52
CA ASP A 101 6.13 8.74 -3.70
C ASP A 101 7.13 7.65 -4.16
N PRO A 102 7.02 7.13 -5.40
CA PRO A 102 7.92 6.08 -5.89
C PRO A 102 9.39 6.47 -5.94
N LEU A 103 9.72 7.71 -6.31
CA LEU A 103 11.10 8.19 -6.40
C LEU A 103 11.74 8.21 -5.01
N ARG A 104 10.98 8.68 -4.02
CA ARG A 104 11.41 8.68 -2.62
C ARG A 104 11.55 7.26 -2.07
N ALA A 105 10.63 6.36 -2.43
CA ALA A 105 10.69 4.97 -1.98
C ALA A 105 12.00 4.27 -2.41
N SER A 106 12.43 4.49 -3.65
CA SER A 106 13.71 4.00 -4.15
C SER A 106 14.90 4.64 -3.44
N ALA A 107 14.90 5.97 -3.31
CA ALA A 107 15.99 6.69 -2.64
C ALA A 107 16.17 6.26 -1.16
N TYR A 108 15.09 6.00 -0.42
CA TYR A 108 15.19 5.55 0.97
C TYR A 108 15.62 4.09 1.11
N ALA A 109 15.27 3.23 0.14
CA ALA A 109 15.77 1.86 0.09
C ALA A 109 17.30 1.80 -0.08
N GLU A 110 17.83 2.65 -0.95
CA GLU A 110 19.28 2.85 -1.15
C GLU A 110 19.98 3.42 0.08
N LEU A 111 19.24 4.02 1.02
CA LEU A 111 19.74 4.51 2.30
C LEU A 111 19.58 3.48 3.44
N GLY A 112 19.18 2.25 3.11
CA GLY A 112 19.10 1.15 4.08
C GLY A 112 17.76 1.04 4.82
N ILE A 113 16.70 1.70 4.34
CA ILE A 113 15.35 1.61 4.92
C ILE A 113 14.46 0.82 3.96
N ALA A 114 13.96 -0.34 4.38
CA ALA A 114 13.01 -1.07 3.53
C ALA A 114 11.72 -0.26 3.36
N THR A 115 11.24 -0.13 2.13
CA THR A 115 10.08 0.71 1.80
C THR A 115 8.93 -0.09 1.22
N LEU A 116 7.71 0.31 1.58
CA LEU A 116 6.47 -0.13 0.95
C LEU A 116 5.91 1.04 0.16
N CYS A 117 5.97 0.96 -1.17
CA CYS A 117 5.49 2.02 -2.07
C CYS A 117 4.00 1.81 -2.38
N ARG A 118 3.13 2.63 -1.78
CA ARG A 118 1.67 2.54 -1.99
C ARG A 118 1.30 2.71 -3.47
N THR A 119 1.87 3.70 -4.14
CA THR A 119 1.55 4.03 -5.53
C THR A 119 1.90 2.88 -6.46
N ASN A 120 3.09 2.30 -6.29
CA ASN A 120 3.52 1.16 -7.12
C ASN A 120 2.66 -0.08 -6.83
N LEU A 121 2.34 -0.38 -5.57
CA LEU A 121 1.46 -1.51 -5.24
C LEU A 121 0.08 -1.39 -5.90
N MET A 122 -0.50 -0.19 -5.89
CA MET A 122 -1.79 0.06 -6.55
C MET A 122 -1.67 -0.03 -8.07
N ALA A 123 -0.60 0.51 -8.67
CA ALA A 123 -0.35 0.42 -10.10
C ALA A 123 -0.21 -1.04 -10.55
N HIS A 124 0.55 -1.86 -9.82
CA HIS A 124 0.66 -3.29 -10.05
C HIS A 124 -0.70 -3.99 -10.00
N ALA A 125 -1.49 -3.75 -8.95
CA ALA A 125 -2.81 -4.37 -8.82
C ALA A 125 -3.74 -4.07 -10.01
N VAL A 126 -3.74 -2.84 -10.53
CA VAL A 126 -4.53 -2.46 -11.72
C VAL A 126 -3.98 -3.09 -12.99
N ASN A 127 -2.65 -3.08 -13.16
CA ASN A 127 -1.97 -3.66 -14.32
C ASN A 127 -2.22 -5.17 -14.44
N ASP A 128 -2.16 -5.87 -13.31
CA ASP A 128 -2.40 -7.30 -13.21
C ASP A 128 -3.87 -7.62 -13.53
N PHE A 129 -4.81 -6.87 -12.94
CA PHE A 129 -6.23 -7.03 -13.21
C PHE A 129 -6.59 -6.84 -14.69
N LEU A 130 -5.96 -5.87 -15.35
CA LEU A 130 -6.19 -5.56 -16.76
C LEU A 130 -5.28 -6.37 -17.71
N SER A 131 -4.33 -7.14 -17.19
CA SER A 131 -3.35 -7.91 -17.97
C SER A 131 -2.58 -7.07 -19.01
N LEU A 132 -2.23 -5.82 -18.67
CA LEU A 132 -1.64 -4.87 -19.61
C LEU A 132 -0.13 -5.08 -19.84
N GLY A 133 0.54 -5.83 -18.97
CA GLY A 133 1.99 -6.09 -19.08
C GLY A 133 2.86 -4.84 -18.93
N LEU A 134 2.34 -3.77 -18.31
CA LEU A 134 3.11 -2.55 -18.04
C LEU A 134 4.10 -2.78 -16.90
N THR A 135 5.20 -2.03 -16.91
CA THR A 135 6.24 -2.09 -15.88
C THR A 135 6.18 -0.86 -14.99
N PHE A 136 6.18 -1.08 -13.68
CA PHE A 136 6.29 -0.04 -12.64
C PHE A 136 7.46 -0.34 -11.71
N GLY A 137 7.86 0.63 -10.90
CA GLY A 137 8.81 0.40 -9.82
C GLY A 137 8.31 -0.65 -8.81
N PRO A 138 9.19 -1.18 -7.95
CA PRO A 138 8.82 -2.17 -6.95
C PRO A 138 7.75 -1.65 -5.98
N GLY A 139 6.80 -2.52 -5.62
CA GLY A 139 5.83 -2.23 -4.56
C GLY A 139 6.43 -2.33 -3.15
N LEU A 140 7.43 -3.19 -2.99
CA LEU A 140 8.22 -3.32 -1.78
C LEU A 140 9.69 -3.36 -2.17
N SER A 141 10.50 -2.47 -1.58
CA SER A 141 11.94 -2.40 -1.81
C SER A 141 12.66 -2.79 -0.53
N PRO A 142 13.54 -3.82 -0.55
CA PRO A 142 14.37 -4.14 0.60
C PRO A 142 15.37 -3.02 0.87
N ALA A 143 15.91 -2.97 2.10
CA ALA A 143 17.03 -2.11 2.42
C ALA A 143 18.29 -2.58 1.65
N THR A 144 18.78 -1.77 0.71
CA THR A 144 19.95 -2.08 -0.12
C THR A 144 21.17 -1.22 0.20
N GLY A 145 20.99 -0.12 0.93
CA GLY A 145 22.07 0.74 1.42
C GLY A 145 22.86 0.15 2.58
N ASN A 146 24.17 0.41 2.60
CA ASN A 146 25.04 0.00 3.71
C ASN A 146 24.89 0.98 4.88
N HIS A 147 24.21 0.56 5.96
CA HIS A 147 24.10 1.33 7.18
C HIS A 147 25.34 1.08 8.09
N PRO A 148 26.01 2.11 8.64
CA PRO A 148 27.15 1.93 9.56
C PRO A 148 26.75 1.44 10.98
N GLY A 149 25.80 0.52 11.10
CA GLY A 149 25.29 0.06 12.40
C GLY A 149 24.52 -1.27 12.44
N GLY A 150 24.39 -1.98 11.33
CA GLY A 150 23.72 -3.28 11.32
C GLY A 150 24.43 -4.24 10.39
N GLU A 151 24.86 -5.38 10.91
CA GLU A 151 25.15 -6.54 10.07
C GLU A 151 23.84 -6.89 9.37
N HIS A 152 23.74 -6.55 8.08
CA HIS A 152 22.76 -7.17 7.21
C HIS A 152 23.04 -8.67 7.27
N HIS A 153 22.26 -9.41 8.05
CA HIS A 153 22.12 -10.84 7.85
C HIS A 153 21.50 -11.01 6.47
N GLY A 154 22.37 -11.02 5.46
CA GLY A 154 21.99 -11.34 4.11
C GLY A 154 21.35 -12.71 4.14
N SER A 155 20.06 -12.77 3.84
CA SER A 155 19.61 -13.87 2.99
C SER A 155 20.21 -13.60 1.62
N THR A 156 21.48 -13.98 1.41
CA THR A 156 21.96 -14.38 0.09
C THR A 156 21.26 -15.69 -0.26
N GLY A 157 19.95 -15.61 -0.45
CA GLY A 157 19.24 -16.47 -1.38
C GLY A 157 19.02 -15.58 -2.59
N GLU A 158 19.56 -16.00 -3.73
CA GLU A 158 19.06 -15.51 -5.02
C GLU A 158 17.52 -15.56 -4.99
N PRO A 159 16.80 -14.63 -5.64
CA PRO A 159 15.35 -14.75 -5.72
C PRO A 159 15.05 -16.06 -6.47
N GLU A 160 14.70 -17.12 -5.73
CA GLU A 160 14.12 -18.31 -6.34
C GLU A 160 12.88 -17.83 -7.09
N ALA A 161 12.90 -18.04 -8.41
CA ALA A 161 11.80 -17.70 -9.28
C ALA A 161 10.51 -18.27 -8.69
N VAL A 162 9.60 -17.39 -8.27
CA VAL A 162 8.25 -17.78 -7.85
C VAL A 162 7.58 -18.36 -9.09
N VAL A 163 7.58 -19.69 -9.18
CA VAL A 163 6.82 -20.42 -10.18
C VAL A 163 5.35 -20.12 -9.92
N ALA A 164 4.72 -19.41 -10.86
CA ALA A 164 3.28 -19.18 -10.85
C ALA A 164 2.57 -20.54 -10.82
N VAL A 165 1.98 -20.88 -9.67
CA VAL A 165 1.05 -22.01 -9.57
C VAL A 165 -0.26 -21.54 -10.19
N PRO A 166 -0.79 -22.20 -11.24
CA PRO A 166 -2.07 -21.82 -11.80
C PRO A 166 -3.15 -22.02 -10.74
N VAL A 167 -3.85 -20.94 -10.39
CA VAL A 167 -5.04 -20.99 -9.54
C VAL A 167 -6.09 -21.78 -10.30
N GLY A 168 -6.35 -23.01 -9.83
CA GLY A 168 -7.44 -23.84 -10.30
C GLY A 168 -8.77 -23.10 -10.11
N VAL A 169 -9.53 -22.99 -11.19
CA VAL A 169 -10.91 -22.51 -11.21
C VAL A 169 -11.72 -23.30 -10.18
N ALA A 170 -12.27 -22.62 -9.18
CA ALA A 170 -13.20 -23.22 -8.23
C ALA A 170 -14.49 -23.66 -8.98
N PRO A 171 -15.06 -24.83 -8.65
CA PRO A 171 -16.28 -25.31 -9.30
C PRO A 171 -17.50 -24.47 -8.90
N GLY A 172 -18.38 -24.27 -9.88
CA GLY A 172 -19.54 -23.39 -9.81
C GLY A 172 -20.56 -23.75 -8.74
N PHE A 173 -21.24 -22.70 -8.25
CA PHE A 173 -22.51 -22.82 -7.56
C PHE A 173 -23.58 -23.32 -8.55
N GLY A 174 -24.09 -24.52 -8.31
CA GLY A 174 -25.16 -25.13 -9.10
C GLY A 174 -26.57 -24.80 -8.58
N GLY A 175 -27.51 -24.83 -9.53
CA GLY A 175 -28.96 -25.01 -9.32
C GLY A 175 -29.77 -23.70 -9.33
N ASN A 176 -30.84 -23.53 -10.12
CA ASN A 176 -31.67 -24.51 -10.85
C ASN A 176 -32.52 -23.78 -11.95
N PRO A 177 -33.43 -24.44 -12.70
CA PRO A 177 -33.47 -24.36 -14.16
C PRO A 177 -34.77 -23.68 -14.66
N THR A 178 -34.95 -23.53 -15.97
CA THR A 178 -36.19 -23.87 -16.71
C THR A 178 -35.89 -23.80 -18.22
N ALA A 179 -36.39 -24.80 -18.94
CA ALA A 179 -36.33 -25.05 -20.39
C ALA A 179 -36.93 -23.89 -21.22
N GLU A 180 -36.69 -23.70 -22.52
CA GLU A 180 -36.93 -24.62 -23.65
C GLU A 180 -36.09 -24.27 -24.92
N PRO A 181 -35.98 -25.19 -25.91
CA PRO A 181 -35.11 -25.05 -27.09
C PRO A 181 -35.86 -24.67 -28.38
N THR A 182 -35.08 -24.57 -29.48
CA THR A 182 -35.41 -24.45 -30.94
C THR A 182 -34.93 -23.10 -31.51
N SER A 183 -34.33 -22.97 -32.69
CA SER A 183 -33.90 -23.87 -33.77
C SER A 183 -32.94 -23.10 -34.70
N ALA A 184 -32.20 -23.85 -35.51
CA ALA A 184 -31.18 -23.48 -36.49
C ALA A 184 -31.47 -22.29 -37.44
N SER A 185 -30.40 -21.55 -37.83
CA SER A 185 -29.83 -21.54 -39.20
C SER A 185 -28.90 -20.33 -39.42
N SER A 186 -27.66 -20.58 -39.88
CA SER A 186 -26.67 -19.63 -40.41
C SER A 186 -27.10 -19.04 -41.79
N PRO A 187 -26.22 -18.32 -42.53
CA PRO A 187 -25.64 -16.99 -42.25
C PRO A 187 -25.94 -16.01 -43.41
N ASN A 188 -25.69 -14.70 -43.24
CA ASN A 188 -25.40 -13.84 -44.40
C ASN A 188 -24.65 -12.56 -43.99
N SER A 189 -23.41 -12.46 -44.48
CA SER A 189 -22.75 -11.19 -44.85
C SER A 189 -22.85 -11.08 -46.39
N PRO A 190 -22.48 -9.99 -47.09
CA PRO A 190 -21.84 -8.74 -46.64
C PRO A 190 -22.50 -7.47 -47.24
N THR A 191 -22.00 -6.27 -46.89
CA THR A 191 -21.65 -5.18 -47.83
C THR A 191 -21.28 -3.89 -47.07
N SER A 192 -20.04 -3.44 -47.26
CA SER A 192 -19.62 -2.02 -47.23
C SER A 192 -19.70 -1.49 -48.68
N PRO A 193 -19.42 -0.21 -49.02
CA PRO A 193 -18.99 0.94 -48.20
C PRO A 193 -19.82 2.22 -48.49
N THR A 194 -19.50 3.36 -47.86
CA THR A 194 -19.23 4.65 -48.56
C THR A 194 -18.80 5.72 -47.53
N SER A 195 -17.79 6.46 -47.97
CA SER A 195 -17.08 7.64 -47.47
C SER A 195 -17.91 8.83 -46.96
N GLY A 196 -17.29 9.64 -46.10
CA GLY A 196 -17.74 11.00 -45.75
C GLY A 196 -16.81 11.70 -44.75
N GLU A 197 -15.78 12.38 -45.28
CA GLU A 197 -15.12 13.59 -44.73
C GLU A 197 -16.14 14.62 -44.21
N ALA A 198 -15.88 15.64 -43.40
CA ALA A 198 -14.78 16.14 -42.57
C ALA A 198 -15.32 17.39 -41.84
N ALA A 199 -14.64 17.82 -40.78
CA ALA A 199 -14.66 19.19 -40.22
C ALA A 199 -15.95 19.62 -39.48
N THR A 200 -15.98 20.49 -38.48
CA THR A 200 -15.07 21.57 -38.05
C THR A 200 -15.18 21.82 -36.54
N SER A 201 -14.07 22.32 -36.01
CA SER A 201 -13.83 23.12 -34.81
C SER A 201 -14.84 24.24 -34.48
N THR A 202 -14.62 24.82 -33.28
CA THR A 202 -15.16 26.06 -32.68
C THR A 202 -16.40 25.86 -31.81
N SER A 203 -16.55 26.45 -30.63
CA SER A 203 -15.64 27.13 -29.70
C SER A 203 -16.46 27.37 -28.43
N ASN A 204 -15.93 27.01 -27.28
CA ASN A 204 -16.55 27.24 -25.98
C ASN A 204 -16.06 28.58 -25.41
N PRO A 205 -16.93 29.44 -24.84
CA PRO A 205 -16.50 30.37 -23.81
C PRO A 205 -17.15 30.07 -22.46
N ALA A 206 -16.29 30.14 -21.43
CA ALA A 206 -16.56 29.94 -20.01
C ALA A 206 -17.53 31.00 -19.41
N PRO A 207 -18.16 30.70 -18.25
CA PRO A 207 -19.01 31.65 -17.54
C PRO A 207 -18.20 32.66 -16.71
N ALA A 208 -18.62 33.93 -16.73
CA ALA A 208 -18.11 35.00 -15.89
C ALA A 208 -18.68 34.93 -14.46
N ALA A 209 -17.82 35.15 -13.46
CA ALA A 209 -18.16 35.32 -12.04
C ALA A 209 -17.79 36.77 -11.58
N PRO A 210 -18.35 37.27 -10.46
CA PRO A 210 -18.64 38.69 -10.25
C PRO A 210 -17.51 39.52 -9.62
N SER A 211 -17.57 40.84 -9.83
CA SER A 211 -16.70 41.87 -9.25
C SER A 211 -17.36 42.63 -8.07
N SER A 212 -16.52 43.33 -7.30
CA SER A 212 -16.73 44.17 -6.10
C SER A 212 -16.83 43.37 -4.78
N ALA A 213 -15.84 43.37 -3.87
CA ALA A 213 -14.96 44.39 -3.30
C ALA A 213 -15.69 45.42 -2.41
N ARG A 214 -15.37 45.31 -1.11
CA ARG A 214 -15.59 46.24 0.00
C ARG A 214 -15.37 47.70 -0.37
N GLU A 215 -16.25 48.57 0.11
CA GLU A 215 -15.95 49.83 0.81
C GLU A 215 -17.26 50.42 1.36
N GLY A 216 -17.29 50.82 2.64
CA GLY A 216 -18.44 51.42 3.32
C GLY A 216 -18.80 50.74 4.63
#